data_AF-A0A4Q5SCC1-F1
#
_entry.id   AF-A0A4Q5SCC1-F1
#
_cell.length_a   1.000
_cell.length_b   1.000
_cell.length_c   1.000
_cell.angle_alpha   90.00
_cell.angle_beta   90.00
_cell.angle_gamma   90.00
#
_symmetry.space_group_name_H-M   'P 1'
#
loop_
_entity.id
_entity.type
_entity.pdbx_description
1 polymer ?
#
loop_
_entity_poly.entity_id
_entity_poly.type
_entity_poly.pdbx_seq_one_letter_code
_entity_poly.pdbx_strand_id
1 'polypeptide(L)'
;DKMYKTTDVVNKTELPEQTTIDALVKETDKGTLDSIYTTKKVYADGTAWKQVKTVHLENGQAAISDGKVRADTKTTVTINNSDRWMLIMLVFIQVIFVTMVYGPIAAFLVEMFPVKIRYTSMSLPYHVGNGIFGGLLPAVSTYFVTTAKEDGNAQFYLEGLWYPIVIAAISFLIGMIFLKNKNNVEHD
;
A
#
# COMPACT_ATOMS: atom_id res chain seq x y z
N ASP A 1 8.12 13.49 1.03
CA ASP A 1 8.61 14.12 -0.22
C ASP A 1 9.70 13.34 -0.95
N LYS A 2 10.93 13.16 -0.41
CA LYS A 2 12.03 12.47 -1.13
C LYS A 2 11.67 11.05 -1.63
N MET A 3 11.00 10.25 -0.80
CA MET A 3 10.53 8.89 -1.15
C MET A 3 9.48 8.90 -2.28
N TYR A 4 8.57 9.87 -2.27
CA TYR A 4 7.50 9.97 -3.26
C TYR A 4 8.04 10.35 -4.64
N LYS A 5 9.07 11.21 -4.66
CA LYS A 5 9.79 11.65 -5.85
C LYS A 5 10.65 10.55 -6.49
N THR A 6 11.02 9.50 -5.76
CA THR A 6 11.79 8.36 -6.30
C THR A 6 11.08 7.66 -7.46
N THR A 7 9.74 7.59 -7.43
CA THR A 7 8.92 6.97 -8.49
C THR A 7 8.37 7.96 -9.50
N ASP A 8 8.54 9.26 -9.27
CA ASP A 8 8.07 10.31 -10.16
C ASP A 8 9.06 10.52 -11.31
N VAL A 9 8.63 10.12 -12.51
CA VAL A 9 9.44 10.21 -13.74
C VAL A 9 9.43 11.60 -14.37
N VAL A 10 8.53 12.49 -13.96
CA VAL A 10 8.36 13.84 -14.55
C VAL A 10 9.60 14.70 -14.33
N ASN A 11 10.33 14.47 -13.23
CA ASN A 11 11.50 15.24 -12.85
C ASN A 11 12.84 14.57 -13.25
N LYS A 12 12.80 13.47 -14.01
CA LYS A 12 13.99 12.66 -14.33
C LYS A 12 14.44 12.87 -15.76
N THR A 13 15.74 13.08 -15.94
CA THR A 13 16.36 13.24 -17.26
C THR A 13 16.36 11.91 -18.00
N GLU A 14 15.59 11.84 -19.09
CA GLU A 14 15.53 10.68 -19.99
C GLU A 14 16.88 10.49 -20.70
N LEU A 15 17.32 9.22 -20.83
CA LEU A 15 18.41 8.86 -21.74
C LEU A 15 17.79 8.34 -23.05
N PRO A 16 17.64 9.19 -24.09
CA PRO A 16 16.92 8.85 -25.30
C PRO A 16 17.53 7.66 -26.08
N GLU A 17 18.84 7.41 -25.93
CA GLU A 17 19.59 6.37 -26.66
C GLU A 17 19.30 4.92 -26.23
N GLN A 18 18.62 4.68 -25.10
CA GLN A 18 18.27 3.32 -24.62
C GLN A 18 16.76 3.06 -24.53
N THR A 19 15.96 3.89 -25.22
CA THR A 19 14.50 3.69 -25.31
C THR A 19 14.21 2.56 -26.28
N THR A 20 13.65 1.44 -25.81
CA THR A 20 13.18 0.37 -26.68
C THR A 20 11.65 0.43 -26.79
N ILE A 21 11.16 0.43 -28.02
CA ILE A 21 9.74 0.39 -28.36
C ILE A 21 9.50 -0.93 -29.08
N ASP A 22 8.96 -1.90 -28.36
CA ASP A 22 8.64 -3.21 -28.90
C ASP A 22 7.12 -3.30 -29.12
N ALA A 23 6.71 -3.50 -30.38
CA ALA A 23 5.33 -3.81 -30.74
C ALA A 23 5.23 -5.31 -31.04
N LEU A 24 4.47 -6.04 -30.23
CA LEU A 24 4.25 -7.48 -30.38
C LEU A 24 2.75 -7.74 -30.52
N VAL A 25 2.37 -8.45 -31.59
CA VAL A 25 1.02 -8.99 -31.74
C VAL A 25 1.02 -10.38 -31.11
N LYS A 26 0.13 -10.63 -30.16
CA LYS A 26 0.02 -11.93 -29.47
C LYS A 26 -1.40 -12.46 -29.63
N GLU A 27 -1.52 -13.73 -30.00
CA GLU A 27 -2.80 -14.43 -30.09
C GLU A 27 -3.21 -14.92 -28.69
N THR A 28 -4.45 -14.66 -28.30
CA THR A 28 -5.04 -15.04 -27.01
C THR A 28 -5.74 -16.39 -27.14
N ASP A 29 -5.81 -17.17 -26.04
CA ASP A 29 -6.34 -18.56 -25.95
C ASP A 29 -7.78 -18.78 -26.48
N LYS A 30 -8.46 -17.73 -26.95
CA LYS A 30 -9.80 -17.75 -27.55
C LYS A 30 -9.81 -17.45 -29.06
N GLY A 31 -8.66 -17.46 -29.74
CA GLY A 31 -8.57 -17.17 -31.19
C GLY A 31 -8.78 -15.69 -31.54
N THR A 32 -8.49 -14.78 -30.60
CA THR A 32 -8.52 -13.32 -30.80
C THR A 32 -7.09 -12.77 -30.81
N LEU A 33 -6.82 -11.76 -31.64
CA LEU A 33 -5.50 -11.14 -31.79
C LEU A 33 -5.39 -9.90 -30.89
N ASP A 34 -4.41 -9.82 -30.00
CA ASP A 34 -4.15 -8.62 -29.19
C ASP A 34 -2.92 -7.89 -29.71
N SER A 35 -2.99 -6.56 -29.82
CA SER A 35 -1.82 -5.72 -30.11
C SER A 35 -1.22 -5.20 -28.80
N ILE A 36 -0.02 -5.67 -28.46
CA ILE A 36 0.71 -5.29 -27.25
C ILE A 36 1.80 -4.28 -27.62
N TYR A 37 1.68 -3.07 -27.10
CA TYR A 37 2.71 -2.04 -27.22
C TYR A 37 3.51 -1.98 -25.91
N THR A 38 4.80 -2.27 -25.99
CA THR A 38 5.73 -2.17 -24.85
C THR A 38 6.67 -0.99 -25.08
N THR A 39 6.57 0.04 -24.23
CA THR A 39 7.50 1.16 -24.23
C THR A 39 8.37 1.05 -22.98
N LYS A 40 9.68 0.90 -23.17
CA LYS A 40 10.67 0.91 -22.09
C LYS A 40 11.50 2.19 -22.20
N LYS A 41 11.46 3.02 -21.15
CA LYS A 41 12.30 4.21 -20.98
C LYS A 41 13.28 3.98 -19.84
N VAL A 42 14.55 4.34 -20.04
CA VAL A 42 15.59 4.29 -19.01
C VAL A 42 16.04 5.72 -18.73
N TYR A 43 16.17 6.06 -17.45
CA TYR A 43 16.54 7.40 -16.99
C TYR A 43 17.99 7.41 -16.50
N ALA A 44 18.62 8.59 -16.49
CA ALA A 44 20.03 8.77 -16.14
C ALA A 44 20.40 8.30 -14.72
N ASP A 45 19.43 8.16 -13.83
CA ASP A 45 19.60 7.67 -12.45
C ASP A 45 19.51 6.14 -12.31
N GLY A 46 19.38 5.42 -13.43
CA GLY A 46 19.21 3.96 -13.45
C GLY A 46 17.77 3.49 -13.20
N THR A 47 16.80 4.41 -13.09
CA THR A 47 15.37 4.07 -13.04
C THR A 47 14.92 3.57 -14.41
N ALA A 48 14.13 2.50 -14.45
CA ALA A 48 13.51 2.01 -15.68
C ALA A 48 11.99 2.11 -15.58
N TRP A 49 11.37 2.77 -16.56
CA TRP A 49 9.92 2.84 -16.70
C TRP A 49 9.50 1.93 -17.86
N LYS A 50 8.57 1.02 -17.59
CA LYS A 50 8.02 0.11 -18.59
C LYS A 50 6.51 0.29 -18.61
N GLN A 51 5.97 0.68 -19.75
CA GLN A 51 4.54 0.70 -19.99
C GLN A 51 4.18 -0.39 -20.98
N VAL A 52 3.24 -1.24 -20.60
CA VAL A 52 2.64 -2.26 -21.47
C VAL A 52 1.20 -1.85 -21.68
N LYS A 53 0.85 -1.49 -22.91
CA LYS A 53 -0.50 -1.18 -23.34
C LYS A 53 -1.01 -2.34 -24.19
N THR A 54 -1.96 -3.09 -23.66
CA THR A 54 -2.64 -4.16 -24.40
C THR A 54 -3.93 -3.60 -24.97
N VAL A 55 -4.04 -3.60 -26.31
CA VAL A 55 -5.28 -3.26 -27.00
C VAL A 55 -5.94 -4.57 -27.44
N HIS A 56 -7.10 -4.87 -26.85
CA HIS A 56 -7.91 -6.02 -27.24
C HIS A 56 -8.50 -5.76 -28.62
N LEU A 57 -8.32 -6.67 -29.60
CA LEU A 57 -8.95 -6.54 -30.92
C LEU A 57 -10.12 -7.53 -31.08
N GLU A 58 -11.27 -7.04 -31.53
CA GLU A 58 -12.37 -7.86 -32.05
C GLU A 58 -12.41 -7.70 -33.58
N ASN A 59 -12.31 -8.80 -34.33
CA ASN A 59 -12.35 -8.81 -35.81
C ASN A 59 -11.36 -7.85 -36.52
N GLY A 60 -10.16 -7.68 -35.98
CA GLY A 60 -9.12 -6.81 -36.57
C GLY A 60 -9.34 -5.31 -36.31
N GLN A 61 -10.28 -4.94 -35.44
CA GLN A 61 -10.49 -3.58 -34.95
C GLN A 61 -10.44 -3.56 -33.42
N ALA A 62 -10.05 -2.42 -32.84
CA ALA A 62 -9.98 -2.30 -31.38
C ALA A 62 -11.36 -2.55 -30.74
N ALA A 63 -11.43 -3.45 -29.76
CA ALA A 63 -12.67 -3.77 -29.07
C ALA A 63 -13.17 -2.53 -28.30
N ILE A 64 -14.31 -1.99 -28.73
CA ILE A 64 -14.95 -0.82 -28.13
C ILE A 64 -15.99 -1.33 -27.13
N SER A 65 -15.92 -0.86 -25.89
CA SER A 65 -16.99 -1.00 -24.91
C SER A 65 -17.33 0.39 -24.41
N ASP A 66 -18.59 0.78 -24.58
CA ASP A 66 -19.14 2.02 -24.03
C ASP A 66 -18.38 3.30 -24.51
N GLY A 67 -18.11 3.36 -25.81
CA GLY A 67 -17.43 4.52 -26.44
C GLY A 67 -15.94 4.67 -26.09
N LYS A 68 -15.33 3.71 -25.39
CA LYS A 68 -13.89 3.69 -25.06
C LYS A 68 -13.25 2.37 -25.51
N VAL A 69 -12.02 2.48 -26.01
CA VAL A 69 -11.20 1.32 -26.38
C VAL A 69 -10.89 0.54 -25.10
N ARG A 70 -11.18 -0.78 -25.08
CA ARG A 70 -10.72 -1.68 -24.01
C ARG A 70 -9.20 -1.82 -24.12
N ALA A 71 -8.49 -0.96 -23.39
CA ALA A 71 -7.03 -0.98 -23.32
C ALA A 71 -6.58 -1.11 -21.87
N ASP A 72 -5.94 -2.24 -21.55
CA ASP A 72 -5.29 -2.43 -20.26
C ASP A 72 -3.91 -1.79 -20.30
N THR A 73 -3.68 -0.78 -19.46
CA THR A 73 -2.39 -0.11 -19.32
C THR A 73 -1.74 -0.53 -18.02
N LYS A 74 -0.66 -1.32 -18.09
CA LYS A 74 0.18 -1.64 -16.93
C LYS A 74 1.46 -0.83 -17.00
N THR A 75 1.66 0.03 -16.01
CA THR A 75 2.88 0.82 -15.86
C THR A 75 3.69 0.25 -14.71
N THR A 76 4.96 -0.10 -14.98
CA THR A 76 5.91 -0.57 -13.97
C THR A 76 7.07 0.41 -13.91
N VAL A 77 7.33 0.94 -12.72
CA VAL A 77 8.50 1.78 -12.46
C VAL A 77 9.48 1.00 -11.59
N THR A 78 10.63 0.66 -12.16
CA THR A 78 11.73 0.00 -11.45
C THR A 78 12.67 1.08 -10.92
N ILE A 79 12.74 1.20 -9.60
CA ILE A 79 13.61 2.13 -8.88
C ILE A 79 15.08 1.68 -8.92
N ASN A 80 16.01 2.63 -8.76
CA ASN A 80 17.45 2.36 -8.72
C ASN A 80 17.84 1.52 -7.48
N ASN A 81 19.06 0.97 -7.48
CA ASN A 81 19.54 0.09 -6.40
C ASN A 81 19.70 0.82 -5.06
N SER A 82 20.12 2.09 -5.08
CA SER A 82 20.34 2.91 -3.87
C SER A 82 19.04 3.19 -3.13
N ASP A 83 18.02 3.67 -3.83
CA ASP A 83 16.70 3.97 -3.28
C ASP A 83 16.00 2.70 -2.83
N ARG A 84 16.19 1.58 -3.54
CA ARG A 84 15.71 0.26 -3.10
C ARG A 84 16.26 -0.12 -1.73
N TRP A 85 17.58 -0.02 -1.52
CA TRP A 85 18.18 -0.33 -0.22
C TRP A 85 17.74 0.64 0.87
N MET A 86 17.58 1.93 0.54
CA MET A 86 17.04 2.92 1.47
C MET A 86 15.60 2.56 1.90
N LEU A 87 14.73 2.20 0.96
CA LEU A 87 13.35 1.78 1.27
C LEU A 87 13.32 0.51 2.14
N ILE A 88 14.17 -0.47 1.83
CA ILE A 88 14.30 -1.70 2.64
C ILE A 88 14.69 -1.34 4.08
N MET A 89 15.67 -0.46 4.27
CA MET A 89 16.09 -0.01 5.61
C MET A 89 14.97 0.72 6.36
N LEU A 90 14.19 1.55 5.67
CA LEU A 90 13.04 2.24 6.27
C LEU A 90 11.94 1.26 6.70
N VAL A 91 11.65 0.23 5.90
CA VAL A 91 10.70 -0.83 6.26
C VAL A 91 11.24 -1.67 7.42
N PHE A 92 12.54 -1.97 7.41
CA PHE A 92 13.19 -2.72 8.48
C PHE A 92 13.08 -2.01 9.84
N ILE A 93 13.30 -0.70 9.88
CA ILE A 93 13.10 0.13 11.08
C ILE A 93 11.63 0.07 11.55
N GLN A 94 10.67 0.12 10.64
CA GLN A 94 9.25 -0.01 11.00
C GLN A 94 8.93 -1.37 11.61
N VAL A 95 9.50 -2.46 11.08
CA VAL A 95 9.35 -3.81 11.65
C VAL A 95 9.90 -3.87 13.08
N ILE A 96 11.04 -3.22 13.36
CA ILE A 96 11.57 -3.10 14.73
C ILE A 96 10.57 -2.42 15.65
N PHE A 97 9.96 -1.31 15.24
CA PHE A 97 8.95 -0.64 16.06
C PHE A 97 7.72 -1.52 16.30
N VAL A 98 7.26 -2.25 15.30
CA VAL A 98 6.12 -3.18 15.45
C VAL A 98 6.45 -4.29 16.45
N THR A 99 7.65 -4.88 16.38
CA THR A 99 8.03 -5.98 17.28
C THR A 99 8.21 -5.53 18.72
N MET A 100 8.74 -4.31 18.94
CA MET A 100 8.84 -3.71 20.28
C MET A 100 7.49 -3.55 20.97
N VAL A 101 6.42 -3.38 20.20
CA VAL A 101 5.06 -3.22 20.71
C VAL A 101 4.37 -4.57 20.86
N TYR A 102 4.53 -5.49 19.91
CA TYR A 102 3.87 -6.80 19.93
C TYR A 102 4.29 -7.69 21.10
N GLY A 103 5.58 -7.66 21.50
CA GLY A 103 6.08 -8.47 22.61
C GLY A 103 5.41 -8.15 23.96
N PRO A 104 5.48 -6.90 24.44
CA PRO A 104 4.90 -6.50 25.71
C PRO A 104 3.37 -6.60 25.77
N ILE A 105 2.67 -6.31 24.66
CA ILE A 105 1.19 -6.35 24.62
C ILE A 105 0.67 -7.76 24.91
N ALA A 106 1.28 -8.80 24.35
CA ALA A 106 0.86 -10.17 24.57
C ALA A 106 0.99 -10.57 26.05
N ALA A 107 2.12 -10.23 26.69
CA ALA A 107 2.34 -10.48 28.11
C ALA A 107 1.32 -9.73 28.99
N PHE A 108 1.10 -8.46 28.68
CA PHE A 108 0.17 -7.60 29.43
C PHE A 108 -1.28 -8.10 29.39
N LEU A 109 -1.78 -8.53 28.22
CA LEU A 109 -3.13 -9.07 28.10
C LEU A 109 -3.30 -10.41 28.83
N VAL A 110 -2.27 -11.26 28.87
CA VAL A 110 -2.31 -12.55 29.59
C VAL A 110 -2.41 -12.35 31.11
N GLU A 111 -1.76 -11.31 31.62
CA GLU A 111 -1.69 -10.99 33.05
C GLU A 111 -2.95 -10.29 33.55
N MET A 112 -3.58 -9.45 32.73
CA MET A 112 -4.76 -8.67 33.14
C MET A 112 -6.04 -9.50 33.31
N PHE A 113 -6.10 -10.71 32.73
CA PHE A 113 -7.30 -11.54 32.74
C PHE A 113 -7.10 -12.91 33.42
N PRO A 114 -8.08 -13.40 34.21
CA PRO A 114 -8.06 -14.74 34.79
C PRO A 114 -7.93 -15.85 33.73
N VAL A 115 -7.30 -16.96 34.12
CA VAL A 115 -6.99 -18.10 33.21
C VAL A 115 -8.22 -18.62 32.47
N LYS A 116 -9.39 -18.65 33.14
CA LYS A 116 -10.65 -19.19 32.60
C LYS A 116 -11.17 -18.45 31.36
N ILE A 117 -10.90 -17.14 31.23
CA ILE A 117 -11.41 -16.30 30.12
C ILE A 117 -10.30 -15.79 29.20
N ARG A 118 -9.04 -16.11 29.51
CA ARG A 118 -7.84 -15.57 28.88
C ARG A 118 -7.85 -15.68 27.34
N TYR A 119 -8.32 -16.80 26.78
CA TYR A 119 -8.37 -16.99 25.32
C TYR A 119 -9.41 -16.08 24.64
N THR A 120 -10.61 -15.97 25.23
CA THR A 120 -11.67 -15.09 24.74
C THR A 120 -11.30 -13.61 24.91
N SER A 121 -10.74 -13.25 26.06
CA SER A 121 -10.31 -11.88 26.36
C SER A 121 -9.11 -11.43 25.53
N MET A 122 -8.24 -12.33 25.09
CA MET A 122 -7.16 -11.99 24.13
C MET A 122 -7.65 -11.91 22.69
N SER A 123 -8.54 -12.81 22.28
CA SER A 123 -8.99 -12.88 20.87
C SER A 123 -9.98 -11.77 20.50
N LEU A 124 -10.86 -11.35 21.40
CA LEU A 124 -11.88 -10.33 21.12
C LEU A 124 -11.26 -8.96 20.76
N PRO A 125 -10.31 -8.40 21.54
CA PRO A 125 -9.62 -7.17 21.15
C PRO A 125 -8.86 -7.31 19.83
N TYR A 126 -8.26 -8.47 19.58
CA TYR A 126 -7.52 -8.73 18.34
C TYR A 126 -8.45 -8.72 17.12
N HIS A 127 -9.59 -9.42 17.19
CA HIS A 127 -10.53 -9.49 16.09
C HIS A 127 -11.28 -8.18 15.87
N VAL A 128 -11.69 -7.50 16.94
CA VAL A 128 -12.36 -6.19 16.82
C VAL A 128 -11.38 -5.13 16.32
N GLY A 129 -10.17 -5.10 16.89
CA GLY A 129 -9.07 -4.22 16.51
C GLY A 129 -8.72 -4.35 15.03
N ASN A 130 -8.31 -5.55 14.62
CA ASN A 130 -7.87 -5.79 13.25
C ASN A 130 -9.03 -5.83 12.26
N GLY A 131 -10.19 -6.35 12.64
CA GLY A 131 -11.34 -6.51 11.76
C GLY A 131 -11.97 -5.16 11.41
N ILE A 132 -12.33 -4.36 12.41
CA ILE A 132 -13.04 -3.10 12.18
C ILE A 132 -12.02 -2.00 11.85
N PHE A 133 -11.11 -1.70 12.77
CA PHE A 133 -10.20 -0.56 12.58
C PHE A 133 -9.14 -0.86 11.51
N GLY A 134 -8.54 -2.05 11.54
CA GLY A 134 -7.58 -2.48 10.53
C GLY A 134 -8.21 -2.73 9.15
N GLY A 135 -9.36 -3.42 9.10
CA GLY A 135 -10.03 -3.76 7.84
C GLY A 135 -10.57 -2.56 7.07
N LEU A 136 -11.00 -1.50 7.77
CA LEU A 136 -11.46 -0.25 7.14
C LEU A 136 -10.32 0.68 6.72
N LEU A 137 -9.09 0.45 7.20
CA LEU A 137 -7.95 1.31 6.92
C LEU A 137 -7.73 1.56 5.41
N PRO A 138 -7.71 0.55 4.52
CA PRO A 138 -7.51 0.81 3.09
C PRO A 138 -8.61 1.68 2.49
N ALA A 139 -9.87 1.47 2.88
CA ALA A 139 -11.00 2.22 2.34
C ALA A 139 -10.97 3.69 2.79
N VAL A 140 -10.81 3.94 4.09
CA VAL A 140 -10.79 5.30 4.65
C VAL A 140 -9.53 6.06 4.23
N SER A 141 -8.36 5.41 4.26
CA SER A 141 -7.12 6.04 3.79
C SER A 141 -7.19 6.39 2.31
N THR A 142 -7.77 5.52 1.47
CA THR A 142 -7.98 5.83 0.04
C THR A 142 -8.91 7.03 -0.12
N TYR A 143 -10.03 7.05 0.60
CA TYR A 143 -10.98 8.17 0.55
C TYR A 143 -10.33 9.52 0.92
N PHE A 144 -9.51 9.57 1.97
CA PHE A 144 -8.78 10.79 2.34
C PHE A 144 -7.77 11.21 1.27
N VAL A 145 -7.00 10.25 0.74
CA VAL A 145 -6.00 10.51 -0.31
C VAL A 145 -6.68 11.01 -1.60
N THR A 146 -7.80 10.44 -2.02
CA THR A 146 -8.51 10.87 -3.24
C THR A 146 -9.15 12.24 -3.07
N THR A 147 -9.81 12.47 -1.92
CA THR A 147 -10.45 13.77 -1.64
C THR A 147 -9.41 14.88 -1.60
N ALA A 148 -8.31 14.68 -0.88
CA ALA A 148 -7.23 15.68 -0.83
C ALA A 148 -6.57 15.91 -2.18
N LYS A 149 -6.52 14.89 -3.04
CA LYS A 149 -6.02 15.02 -4.41
C LYS A 149 -6.95 15.87 -5.27
N GLU A 150 -8.26 15.70 -5.14
CA GLU A 150 -9.28 16.50 -5.83
C GLU A 150 -9.24 17.96 -5.38
N ASP A 151 -8.99 18.19 -4.08
CA ASP A 151 -8.82 19.53 -3.50
C ASP A 151 -7.48 20.21 -3.87
N GLY A 152 -6.61 19.53 -4.62
CA GLY A 152 -5.33 20.08 -5.07
C GLY A 152 -4.26 20.15 -3.98
N ASN A 153 -4.39 19.41 -2.88
CA ASN A 153 -3.39 19.36 -1.82
C ASN A 153 -2.10 18.68 -2.33
N ALA A 154 -0.97 19.40 -2.29
CA ALA A 154 0.33 18.89 -2.74
C ALA A 154 0.83 17.67 -1.95
N GLN A 155 0.32 17.45 -0.74
CA GLN A 155 0.69 16.35 0.16
C GLN A 155 -0.42 15.30 0.30
N PHE A 156 -1.35 15.23 -0.66
CA PHE A 156 -2.50 14.30 -0.64
C PHE A 156 -2.12 12.84 -0.29
N TYR A 157 -0.93 12.39 -0.67
CA TYR A 157 -0.44 11.03 -0.41
C TYR A 157 -0.15 10.74 1.08
N LEU A 158 -0.05 11.76 1.93
CA LEU A 158 0.11 11.62 3.38
C LEU A 158 -1.22 11.61 4.13
N GLU A 159 -2.31 12.08 3.52
CA GLU A 159 -3.59 12.29 4.21
C GLU A 159 -4.21 10.99 4.72
N GLY A 160 -3.96 9.88 4.04
CA GLY A 160 -4.38 8.56 4.50
C GLY A 160 -3.81 8.14 5.86
N LEU A 161 -2.72 8.77 6.33
CA LEU A 161 -2.09 8.49 7.63
C LEU A 161 -2.92 9.02 8.81
N TRP A 162 -3.80 9.99 8.59
CA TRP A 162 -4.62 10.56 9.68
C TRP A 162 -5.52 9.53 10.32
N TYR A 163 -6.04 8.57 9.55
CA TYR A 163 -6.91 7.52 10.07
C TYR A 163 -6.23 6.69 11.19
N PRO A 164 -5.10 6.00 10.96
CA PRO A 164 -4.44 5.26 12.04
C PRO A 164 -3.92 6.17 13.16
N ILE A 165 -3.49 7.41 12.86
CA ILE A 165 -3.02 8.35 13.89
C ILE A 165 -4.14 8.72 14.86
N VAL A 166 -5.33 9.06 14.35
CA VAL A 166 -6.48 9.42 15.18
C VAL A 166 -6.95 8.24 16.00
N ILE A 167 -7.04 7.04 15.43
CA ILE A 167 -7.40 5.83 16.17
C ILE A 167 -6.38 5.52 17.26
N ALA A 168 -5.07 5.65 16.98
CA ALA A 168 -4.02 5.48 17.98
C ALA A 168 -4.11 6.53 19.09
N ALA A 169 -4.40 7.80 18.77
CA ALA A 169 -4.57 8.86 19.75
C ALA A 169 -5.77 8.62 20.67
N ILE A 170 -6.91 8.18 20.12
CA ILE A 170 -8.09 7.81 20.90
C ILE A 170 -7.76 6.62 21.82
N SER A 171 -7.12 5.58 21.28
CA SER A 171 -6.69 4.40 22.06
C SER A 171 -5.76 4.79 23.21
N PHE A 172 -4.79 5.69 22.95
CA PHE A 172 -3.89 6.21 23.97
C PHE A 172 -4.61 6.97 25.08
N LEU A 173 -5.56 7.86 24.73
CA LEU A 173 -6.36 8.59 25.70
C LEU A 173 -7.22 7.67 26.56
N ILE A 174 -7.86 6.66 25.95
CA ILE A 174 -8.64 5.65 26.67
C ILE A 174 -7.72 4.85 27.60
N GLY A 175 -6.57 4.38 27.10
CA GLY A 175 -5.59 3.65 27.89
C GLY A 175 -5.12 4.46 29.10
N MET A 176 -4.81 5.74 28.93
CA MET A 176 -4.37 6.63 30.01
C MET A 176 -5.43 6.80 31.11
N ILE A 177 -6.72 6.86 30.75
CA ILE A 177 -7.81 7.09 31.71
C ILE A 177 -8.23 5.79 32.41
N PHE A 178 -8.30 4.68 31.67
CA PHE A 178 -8.95 3.45 32.14
C PHE A 178 -7.99 2.36 32.60
N LEU A 179 -6.72 2.35 32.19
CA LEU A 179 -5.75 1.37 32.69
C LEU A 179 -5.35 1.73 34.12
N LYS A 180 -5.88 0.98 35.08
CA LYS A 180 -5.59 1.13 36.52
C LYS A 180 -4.69 -0.02 36.98
N ASN A 181 -3.64 0.31 37.73
CA ASN A 181 -2.56 -0.60 38.16
C ASN A 181 -2.96 -1.68 39.20
N LYS A 182 -4.25 -2.01 39.35
CA LYS A 182 -4.74 -2.93 40.40
C LYS A 182 -4.97 -4.31 39.79
N ASN A 183 -3.96 -5.16 39.89
CA ASN A 183 -4.03 -6.58 39.54
C ASN A 183 -4.97 -7.31 40.52
N ASN A 184 -6.27 -7.28 40.26
CA ASN A 184 -7.26 -8.10 40.99
C ASN A 184 -7.33 -9.52 40.39
N VAL A 185 -6.17 -10.15 40.18
CA VAL A 185 -6.09 -11.54 39.73
C VAL A 185 -6.08 -12.40 41.00
N GLU A 186 -7.27 -12.65 41.56
CA GLU A 186 -7.38 -13.67 42.61
C GLU A 186 -7.06 -15.04 41.99
N HIS A 187 -5.96 -15.62 42.46
CA HIS A 187 -5.49 -16.94 42.08
C HIS A 187 -6.26 -17.99 42.90
N ASP A 188 -7.47 -18.32 42.44
CA ASP A 188 -8.23 -19.51 42.86
C ASP A 188 -8.25 -20.59 41.76
#